data_AF-A0A9Q4Q0G4-F1
#
_entry.id   AF-A0A9Q4Q0G4-F1
#
_cell.length_a   1.000
_cell.length_b   1.000
_cell.length_c   1.000
_cell.angle_alpha   90.00
_cell.angle_beta   90.00
_cell.angle_gamma   90.00
#
_symmetry.space_group_name_H-M   'P 1'
#
loop_
_entity.id
_entity.type
_entity.pdbx_description
1 polymer ?
#
loop_
_entity_poly.entity_id
_entity_poly.type
_entity_poly.pdbx_seq_one_letter_code
_entity_poly.pdbx_strand_id
1 'polypeptide(L)'
;MAENWLWAIYVKDEGGYEIILKSLNHYRNRLKTLNDSPELKESAAMFASVLNQQARKIVPKISEVIEKIHIGLKDIRDMDALEEEKQLLEKALTCYESDIHKAEDTGHEYFVKLVGDMEQGRHDLETIKTALKKIKHFSE
;
A
#
# COMPACT_ATOMS: atom_id res chain seq x y z
N MET A 1 -7.54 15.34 -22.51
CA MET A 1 -7.98 13.94 -22.29
C MET A 1 -7.16 13.44 -21.12
N ALA A 2 -7.89 13.14 -20.04
CA ALA A 2 -7.51 13.44 -18.67
C ALA A 2 -6.51 12.43 -18.09
N GLU A 3 -5.62 12.89 -17.21
CA GLU A 3 -4.65 12.04 -16.51
C GLU A 3 -5.31 10.85 -15.79
N ASN A 4 -6.57 11.00 -15.35
CA ASN A 4 -7.43 9.92 -14.83
C ASN A 4 -7.58 8.73 -15.79
N TRP A 5 -7.63 8.97 -17.10
CA TRP A 5 -7.72 7.89 -18.09
C TRP A 5 -6.44 7.06 -18.18
N LEU A 6 -5.27 7.72 -18.10
CA LEU A 6 -3.98 7.03 -18.10
C LEU A 6 -3.76 6.23 -16.80
N TRP A 7 -4.26 6.74 -15.68
CA TRP A 7 -4.30 6.00 -14.43
C TRP A 7 -5.19 4.76 -14.54
N ALA A 8 -6.42 4.90 -15.02
CA ALA A 8 -7.36 3.79 -15.13
C ALA A 8 -6.81 2.68 -16.05
N ILE A 9 -6.16 3.06 -17.16
CA ILE A 9 -5.42 2.13 -18.03
C ILE A 9 -4.28 1.44 -17.27
N TYR A 10 -3.44 2.20 -16.56
CA TYR A 10 -2.33 1.63 -15.81
C TYR A 10 -2.82 0.58 -14.79
N VAL A 11 -3.85 0.93 -14.01
CA VAL A 11 -4.38 0.03 -12.99
C VAL A 11 -4.97 -1.22 -13.63
N LYS A 12 -5.82 -1.08 -14.64
CA LYS A 12 -6.58 -2.20 -15.18
C LYS A 12 -5.84 -2.95 -16.29
N ASP A 13 -5.46 -2.24 -17.34
CA ASP A 13 -5.01 -2.83 -18.60
C ASP A 13 -3.50 -3.13 -18.58
N GLU A 14 -2.69 -2.33 -17.87
CA GLU A 14 -1.25 -2.60 -17.64
C GLU A 14 -0.99 -3.54 -16.44
N GLY A 15 -2.04 -3.98 -15.74
CA GLY A 15 -1.92 -4.88 -14.57
C GLY A 15 -1.46 -4.20 -13.28
N GLY A 16 -1.43 -2.86 -13.23
CA GLY A 16 -0.97 -2.10 -12.05
C GLY A 16 -1.77 -2.36 -10.77
N TYR A 17 -3.00 -2.87 -10.88
CA TYR A 17 -3.84 -3.25 -9.74
C TYR A 17 -3.17 -4.30 -8.85
N GLU A 18 -2.32 -5.19 -9.38
CA GLU A 18 -1.73 -6.29 -8.63
C GLU A 18 -0.82 -5.78 -7.51
N ILE A 19 0.10 -4.87 -7.85
CA ILE A 19 1.01 -4.29 -6.85
C ILE A 19 0.25 -3.40 -5.87
N ILE A 20 -0.78 -2.68 -6.33
CA ILE A 20 -1.60 -1.82 -5.48
C ILE A 20 -2.34 -2.68 -4.43
N LEU A 21 -2.99 -3.76 -4.85
CA LEU A 21 -3.67 -4.68 -3.96
C LEU A 21 -2.69 -5.34 -2.99
N LYS A 22 -1.50 -5.73 -3.46
CA LYS A 22 -0.47 -6.33 -2.62
C LYS A 22 -0.01 -5.34 -1.53
N SER A 23 0.31 -4.10 -1.90
CA SER A 23 0.68 -3.03 -0.98
C SER A 23 -0.43 -2.69 0.01
N LEU A 24 -1.69 -2.62 -0.42
CA LEU A 24 -2.83 -2.39 0.47
C LEU A 24 -2.99 -3.52 1.50
N ASN A 25 -2.88 -4.77 1.06
CA ASN A 25 -2.94 -5.91 1.96
C ASN A 25 -1.75 -5.94 2.94
N HIS A 26 -0.53 -5.63 2.46
CA HIS A 26 0.65 -5.48 3.30
C HIS A 26 0.45 -4.40 4.35
N TYR A 27 0.05 -3.20 3.94
CA TYR A 27 -0.18 -2.08 4.85
C TYR A 27 -1.29 -2.39 5.87
N ARG A 28 -2.35 -3.08 5.46
CA ARG A 28 -3.38 -3.57 6.37
C ARG A 28 -2.81 -4.53 7.42
N ASN A 29 -1.94 -5.46 7.03
CA ASN A 29 -1.31 -6.41 7.94
C ASN A 29 -0.31 -5.72 8.88
N ARG A 30 0.45 -4.74 8.38
CA ARG A 30 1.32 -3.87 9.18
C ARG A 30 0.52 -3.18 10.29
N LEU A 31 -0.59 -2.55 9.93
CA LEU A 31 -1.48 -1.85 10.88
C LEU A 31 -2.07 -2.78 11.93
N LYS A 32 -2.43 -4.02 11.55
CA LYS A 32 -2.96 -5.03 12.48
C LYS A 32 -1.91 -5.56 13.46
N THR A 33 -0.64 -5.52 13.10
CA THR A 33 0.48 -6.06 13.89
C THR A 33 1.38 -4.97 14.46
N LEU A 34 0.90 -3.72 14.55
CA LEU A 34 1.67 -2.58 15.05
C LEU A 34 2.30 -2.85 16.42
N ASN A 35 1.60 -3.51 17.34
CA ASN A 35 2.12 -3.78 18.68
C ASN A 35 3.30 -4.75 18.70
N ASP A 36 3.49 -5.54 17.63
CA ASP A 36 4.63 -6.45 17.48
C ASP A 36 5.85 -5.77 16.86
N SER A 37 5.65 -4.58 16.29
CA SER A 37 6.67 -3.79 15.61
C SER A 37 7.83 -3.42 16.53
N PRO A 38 9.10 -3.64 16.12
CA PRO A 38 10.25 -3.19 16.90
C PRO A 38 10.26 -1.67 17.10
N GLU A 39 9.86 -0.90 16.08
CA GLU A 39 9.82 0.57 16.13
C GLU A 39 8.89 1.14 17.21
N LEU A 40 7.80 0.43 17.53
CA LEU A 40 6.86 0.83 18.57
C LEU A 40 7.32 0.44 19.97
N LYS A 41 8.12 -0.63 20.08
CA LYS A 41 8.68 -1.10 21.34
C LYS A 41 9.85 -0.24 21.81
N GLU A 42 10.61 0.34 20.88
CA GLU A 42 11.82 1.09 21.21
C GLU A 42 11.61 2.60 21.34
N SER A 43 10.97 3.26 20.36
CA SER A 43 11.00 4.73 20.24
C SER A 43 9.64 5.41 20.28
N ALA A 44 8.56 4.68 19.96
CA ALA A 44 7.22 5.25 19.77
C ALA A 44 6.17 4.74 20.78
N ALA A 45 6.58 4.14 21.89
CA ALA A 45 5.67 3.58 22.90
C ALA A 45 4.65 4.62 23.43
N MET A 46 5.06 5.89 23.57
CA MET A 46 4.19 7.00 23.97
C MET A 46 3.09 7.33 22.94
N PHE A 47 3.29 6.96 21.67
CA PHE A 47 2.32 7.16 20.58
C PHE A 47 1.51 5.91 20.26
N ALA A 48 1.76 4.78 20.94
CA ALA A 48 1.13 3.50 20.64
C ALA A 48 -0.41 3.58 20.67
N SER A 49 -0.99 4.32 21.62
CA SER A 49 -2.44 4.50 21.72
C SER A 49 -3.02 5.25 20.51
N VAL A 50 -2.35 6.31 20.06
CA VAL A 50 -2.75 7.13 18.90
C VAL A 50 -2.62 6.32 17.62
N LEU A 51 -1.51 5.61 17.44
CA LEU A 51 -1.26 4.76 16.27
C LEU A 51 -2.27 3.62 16.17
N ASN A 52 -2.59 2.96 17.29
CA ASN A 52 -3.64 1.93 17.33
C ASN A 52 -5.04 2.52 17.03
N GLN A 53 -5.35 3.73 17.51
CA GLN A 53 -6.60 4.40 17.16
C GLN A 53 -6.71 4.74 15.68
N GLN A 54 -5.61 5.19 15.06
CA GLN A 54 -5.55 5.44 13.62
C GLN A 54 -5.69 4.14 12.83
N ALA A 55 -4.98 3.08 13.22
CA ALA A 55 -5.07 1.77 12.59
C ALA A 55 -6.51 1.24 12.57
N ARG A 56 -7.27 1.38 13.66
CA ARG A 56 -8.70 1.00 13.72
C ARG A 56 -9.58 1.70 12.70
N LYS A 57 -9.22 2.90 12.26
CA LYS A 57 -9.95 3.67 11.23
C LYS A 57 -9.46 3.35 9.82
N ILE A 58 -8.14 3.17 9.65
CA ILE A 58 -7.53 2.97 8.33
C ILE A 58 -7.74 1.55 7.83
N VAL A 59 -7.69 0.52 8.69
CA VAL A 59 -7.90 -0.88 8.30
C VAL A 59 -9.25 -1.13 7.59
N PRO A 60 -10.41 -0.66 8.08
CA PRO A 60 -11.66 -0.82 7.34
C PRO A 60 -11.64 -0.03 6.03
N LYS A 61 -11.08 1.19 6.02
CA LYS A 61 -10.94 1.99 4.80
C LYS A 61 -10.10 1.30 3.73
N ILE A 62 -9.02 0.63 4.09
CA ILE A 62 -8.23 -0.19 3.14
C ILE A 62 -9.10 -1.30 2.53
N SER A 63 -9.96 -1.93 3.34
CA SER A 63 -10.85 -2.99 2.87
C SER A 63 -11.87 -2.45 1.86
N GLU A 64 -12.43 -1.28 2.12
CA GLU A 64 -13.31 -0.57 1.17
C GLU A 64 -12.59 -0.23 -0.14
N VAL A 65 -11.35 0.27 -0.08
CA VAL A 65 -10.58 0.61 -1.29
C VAL A 65 -10.20 -0.63 -2.09
N ILE A 66 -9.86 -1.74 -1.45
CA ILE A 66 -9.65 -3.03 -2.13
C ILE A 66 -10.93 -3.45 -2.87
N GLU A 67 -12.11 -3.30 -2.25
CA GLU A 67 -13.39 -3.60 -2.89
C GLU A 67 -13.67 -2.67 -4.08
N LYS A 68 -13.45 -1.36 -3.93
CA LYS A 68 -13.53 -0.39 -5.02
C LYS A 68 -12.64 -0.78 -6.21
N ILE A 69 -11.41 -1.24 -5.94
CA ILE A 69 -10.50 -1.72 -6.99
C ILE A 69 -11.11 -2.90 -7.74
N HIS A 70 -11.59 -3.93 -7.02
CA HIS A 70 -12.21 -5.09 -7.66
C HIS A 70 -13.47 -4.74 -8.46
N ILE A 71 -14.25 -3.75 -8.03
CA ILE A 71 -15.40 -3.25 -8.77
C ILE A 71 -14.93 -2.57 -10.07
N GLY A 72 -13.99 -1.62 -10.00
CA GLY A 72 -13.56 -0.90 -11.21
C GLY A 72 -12.72 -1.74 -12.19
N LEU A 73 -12.16 -2.89 -11.75
CA LEU A 73 -11.61 -3.88 -12.67
C LEU A 73 -12.70 -4.48 -13.57
N LYS A 74 -13.96 -4.55 -13.11
CA LYS A 74 -15.10 -4.98 -13.94
C LYS A 74 -15.57 -3.86 -14.86
N ASP A 75 -15.59 -2.61 -14.39
CA ASP A 75 -15.99 -1.44 -15.16
C ASP A 75 -15.02 -0.27 -14.96
N ILE A 76 -14.31 0.09 -16.04
CA ILE A 76 -13.26 1.12 -15.99
C ILE A 76 -13.80 2.49 -15.59
N ARG A 77 -15.10 2.75 -15.75
CA ARG A 77 -15.75 4.00 -15.35
C ARG A 77 -15.74 4.20 -13.83
N ASP A 78 -15.63 3.12 -13.07
CA ASP A 78 -15.58 3.16 -11.60
C ASP A 78 -14.14 3.31 -11.06
N MET A 79 -13.12 3.30 -11.94
CA MET A 79 -11.71 3.51 -11.53
C MET A 79 -11.41 4.95 -11.12
N ASP A 80 -12.16 5.92 -11.65
CA ASP A 80 -11.99 7.34 -11.29
C ASP A 80 -12.27 7.60 -9.81
N ALA A 81 -13.12 6.78 -9.17
CA ALA A 81 -13.41 6.85 -7.73
C ALA A 81 -12.20 6.52 -6.83
N LEU A 82 -11.09 6.04 -7.40
CA LEU A 82 -9.83 5.83 -6.67
C LEU A 82 -9.01 7.11 -6.52
N GLU A 83 -9.34 8.18 -7.24
CA GLU A 83 -8.68 9.49 -7.09
C GLU A 83 -8.77 10.01 -5.66
N GLU A 84 -9.94 9.89 -5.06
CA GLU A 84 -10.19 10.27 -3.67
C GLU A 84 -9.31 9.49 -2.67
N GLU A 85 -8.79 8.34 -3.11
CA GLU A 85 -8.00 7.42 -2.29
C GLU A 85 -6.49 7.54 -2.56
N LYS A 86 -6.05 8.48 -3.41
CA LYS A 86 -4.64 8.69 -3.81
C LYS A 86 -3.67 8.61 -2.63
N GLN A 87 -3.94 9.39 -1.57
CA GLN A 87 -3.07 9.43 -0.40
C GLN A 87 -2.96 8.08 0.33
N LEU A 88 -4.02 7.28 0.35
CA LEU A 88 -4.00 5.96 0.96
C LEU A 88 -3.19 4.97 0.10
N LEU A 89 -3.33 5.05 -1.23
CA LEU A 89 -2.57 4.22 -2.16
C LEU A 89 -1.07 4.52 -2.07
N GLU A 90 -0.68 5.81 -2.04
CA GLU A 90 0.72 6.22 -1.86
C GLU A 90 1.30 5.73 -0.54
N LYS A 91 0.54 5.86 0.56
CA LYS A 91 0.96 5.34 1.88
C LYS A 91 1.13 3.82 1.88
N ALA A 92 0.25 3.09 1.22
CA ALA A 92 0.34 1.64 1.15
C ALA A 92 1.59 1.18 0.38
N LEU A 93 1.86 1.80 -0.78
CA LEU A 93 3.02 1.51 -1.63
C LEU A 93 4.32 1.85 -0.91
N THR A 94 4.44 3.05 -0.36
CA THR A 94 5.63 3.48 0.40
C THR A 94 5.86 2.67 1.67
N CYS A 95 4.79 2.25 2.35
CA CYS A 95 4.90 1.35 3.50
C CYS A 95 5.49 0.00 3.07
N TYR A 96 5.03 -0.56 1.95
CA TYR A 96 5.53 -1.84 1.48
C TYR A 96 7.01 -1.75 1.06
N GLU A 97 7.36 -0.73 0.27
CA GLU A 97 8.75 -0.42 -0.11
C GLU A 97 9.67 -0.29 1.12
N SER A 98 9.24 0.50 2.12
CA SER A 98 10.02 0.70 3.34
C SER A 98 10.20 -0.59 4.14
N ASP A 99 9.16 -1.41 4.27
CA ASP A 99 9.25 -2.66 5.03
C ASP A 99 10.08 -3.73 4.28
N ILE A 100 10.09 -3.73 2.93
CA ILE A 100 11.02 -4.56 2.14
C ILE A 100 12.46 -4.15 2.45
N HIS A 101 12.80 -2.87 2.33
CA HIS A 101 14.15 -2.40 2.64
C HIS A 101 14.57 -2.72 4.09
N LYS A 102 13.69 -2.50 5.06
CA LYS A 102 13.97 -2.88 6.46
C LYS A 102 14.23 -4.38 6.61
N ALA A 103 13.43 -5.22 5.95
CA ALA A 103 13.63 -6.66 5.99
C ALA A 103 14.98 -7.06 5.36
N GLU A 104 15.38 -6.45 4.26
CA GLU A 104 16.66 -6.73 3.58
C GLU A 104 17.87 -6.20 4.36
N ASP A 105 17.82 -4.94 4.79
CA ASP A 105 18.96 -4.25 5.38
C ASP A 105 19.26 -4.74 6.81
N THR A 106 18.20 -5.12 7.54
CA THR A 106 18.33 -5.49 8.97
C THR A 106 18.18 -6.99 9.22
N GLY A 107 17.52 -7.73 8.33
CA GLY A 107 17.14 -9.13 8.56
C GLY A 107 16.18 -9.33 9.74
N HIS A 108 15.58 -8.26 10.26
CA HIS A 108 14.78 -8.33 11.48
C HIS A 108 13.52 -9.17 11.26
N GLU A 109 13.33 -10.18 12.12
CA GLU A 109 12.31 -11.23 11.98
C GLU A 109 10.90 -10.68 11.73
N TYR A 110 10.51 -9.61 12.45
CA TYR A 110 9.22 -8.94 12.23
C TYR A 110 8.99 -8.51 10.77
N PHE A 111 9.94 -7.79 10.17
CA PHE A 111 9.78 -7.27 8.80
C PHE A 111 9.88 -8.39 7.77
N VAL A 112 10.80 -9.36 7.97
CA VAL A 112 10.90 -10.54 7.10
C VAL A 112 9.60 -11.33 7.09
N LYS A 113 9.00 -11.58 8.26
CA LYS A 113 7.69 -12.25 8.35
C LYS A 113 6.55 -11.45 7.73
N LEU A 114 6.60 -10.12 7.87
CA LEU A 114 5.56 -9.25 7.36
C LEU A 114 5.58 -9.18 5.82
N VAL A 115 6.77 -9.08 5.21
CA VAL A 115 6.97 -9.06 3.76
C VAL A 115 6.73 -10.46 3.17
N GLY A 116 7.18 -11.52 3.85
CA GLY A 116 7.03 -12.90 3.44
C GLY A 116 8.08 -13.32 2.42
N ASP A 117 7.70 -13.43 1.15
CA ASP A 117 8.60 -13.81 0.06
C ASP A 117 9.55 -12.64 -0.28
N MET A 118 10.80 -12.75 0.16
CA MET A 118 11.80 -11.70 -0.03
C MET A 118 12.34 -11.61 -1.46
N GLU A 119 12.33 -12.70 -2.24
CA GLU A 119 12.72 -12.64 -3.64
C GLU A 119 11.66 -11.89 -4.44
N GLN A 120 10.39 -12.23 -4.23
CA GLN A 120 9.30 -11.48 -4.85
C GLN A 120 9.26 -10.02 -4.35
N GLY A 121 9.50 -9.78 -3.06
CA GLY A 121 9.56 -8.42 -2.50
C GLY A 121 10.59 -7.54 -3.20
N ARG A 122 11.78 -8.08 -3.54
CA ARG A 122 12.77 -7.36 -4.36
C ARG A 122 12.26 -7.01 -5.75
N HIS A 123 11.61 -7.96 -6.42
CA HIS A 123 11.04 -7.72 -7.75
C HIS A 123 9.94 -6.66 -7.70
N ASP A 124 9.18 -6.64 -6.61
CA ASP A 124 8.11 -5.67 -6.42
C ASP A 124 8.61 -4.23 -6.28
N LEU A 125 9.86 -3.98 -5.84
CA LEU A 125 10.40 -2.62 -5.67
C LEU A 125 10.32 -1.78 -6.96
N GLU A 126 10.69 -2.35 -8.11
CA GLU A 126 10.60 -1.63 -9.39
C GLU A 126 9.14 -1.38 -9.82
N THR A 127 8.25 -2.33 -9.54
CA THR A 127 6.82 -2.20 -9.80
C THR A 127 6.18 -1.15 -8.88
N ILE A 128 6.57 -1.09 -7.61
CA ILE A 128 6.13 -0.08 -6.64
C ILE A 128 6.58 1.31 -7.08
N LYS A 129 7.83 1.46 -7.50
CA LYS A 129 8.37 2.73 -8.01
C LYS A 129 7.60 3.22 -9.24
N THR A 130 7.26 2.30 -10.14
CA THR A 130 6.43 2.60 -11.31
C THR A 130 5.02 3.02 -10.89
N ALA A 131 4.38 2.29 -9.97
CA ALA A 131 3.07 2.63 -9.43
C ALA A 131 3.05 4.01 -8.76
N LEU A 132 4.04 4.32 -7.92
CA LEU A 132 4.17 5.62 -7.26
C LEU A 132 4.34 6.76 -8.27
N LYS A 133 5.10 6.54 -9.35
CA LYS A 133 5.23 7.53 -10.42
C LYS A 133 3.89 7.76 -11.13
N LYS A 134 3.17 6.70 -11.47
CA LYS A 134 1.85 6.78 -12.11
C LYS A 134 0.82 7.45 -11.20
N ILE A 135 0.85 7.17 -9.89
CA ILE A 135 -0.04 7.81 -8.91
C ILE A 135 0.27 9.29 -8.73
N LYS A 136 1.54 9.72 -8.77
CA LYS A 136 1.86 11.14 -8.63
C LYS A 136 1.20 11.99 -9.72
N HIS A 137 1.05 11.43 -10.93
CA HIS A 137 0.32 12.01 -12.06
C HIS A 137 -1.22 11.93 -11.93
N PHE A 138 -1.78 11.68 -10.73
CA PHE A 138 -3.24 11.72 -10.51
C PHE A 138 -3.84 13.14 -10.57
N SER A 139 -3.04 14.20 -10.73
CA SER A 139 -3.52 15.57 -10.53
C SER A 139 -2.43 16.59 -10.85
N GLU A 140 -2.29 16.95 -12.13
CA GLU A 140 -2.03 18.33 -12.57
C GLU A 140 -3.12 18.83 -13.54
#